data_AF-A0A1H4VYE5-F1
#
_entry.id   AF-A0A1H4VYE5-F1
#
_cell.length_a   1.000
_cell.length_b   1.000
_cell.length_c   1.000
_cell.angle_alpha   90.00
_cell.angle_beta   90.00
_cell.angle_gamma   90.00
#
_symmetry.space_group_name_H-M   'P 1'
#
loop_
_entity.id
_entity.type
_entity.pdbx_description
1 polymer ?
#
loop_
_entity_poly.entity_id
_entity_poly.type
_entity_poly.pdbx_seq_one_letter_code
_entity_poly.pdbx_strand_id
1 'polypeptide(L)'
;MSAEQVDDVAVGAGFVVRPDGTVVGDDGAAGALAAALPYTGRLARRMGELVEAGDLRLMEAFGRRRLSVGVTWTPAGEGTYRASVTPLEERVVPSFMVVGAVDTTAAVNHCLARIMAVDGVQWSSVVTAGSRVIAAMGERQDLHHLAEVGNRMLAILRSLEDQHATGFMRLRFEQGAVIGASIGRHALVALATNAEDGELVSMIDEIRAILADHDLASVTTEFDPDAADATPEPEAVAEPEEVAPPPLVGARFGGQRAGRTPRRSRFGRRS
;
A
#
# COMPACT_ATOMS: atom_id res chain seq x y z
N MET A 1 -22.61 12.57 -34.57
CA MET A 1 -23.37 12.36 -33.33
C MET A 1 -23.44 10.87 -33.09
N SER A 2 -22.49 10.34 -32.35
CA SER A 2 -22.44 8.92 -32.00
C SER A 2 -22.81 8.82 -30.53
N ALA A 3 -23.93 8.16 -30.26
CA ALA A 3 -24.36 7.85 -28.92
C ALA A 3 -23.37 6.86 -28.32
N GLU A 4 -22.66 7.27 -27.29
CA GLU A 4 -21.86 6.38 -26.45
C GLU A 4 -22.81 5.36 -25.82
N GLN A 5 -22.54 4.11 -26.14
CA GLN A 5 -23.22 2.93 -25.63
C GLN A 5 -22.82 2.81 -24.16
N VAL A 6 -23.71 3.22 -23.26
CA VAL A 6 -23.56 2.99 -21.82
C VAL A 6 -23.71 1.49 -21.62
N ASP A 7 -22.61 0.83 -21.30
CA ASP A 7 -22.57 -0.60 -21.01
C ASP A 7 -23.64 -0.98 -19.98
N ASP A 8 -24.36 -2.07 -20.30
CA ASP A 8 -25.37 -2.72 -19.47
C ASP A 8 -24.78 -3.04 -18.09
N VAL A 9 -25.15 -2.24 -17.09
CA VAL A 9 -24.83 -2.51 -15.69
C VAL A 9 -25.63 -3.74 -15.26
N ALA A 10 -24.91 -4.84 -15.03
CA ALA A 10 -25.44 -6.08 -14.48
C ALA A 10 -26.44 -5.82 -13.34
N VAL A 11 -27.60 -6.48 -13.40
CA VAL A 11 -28.73 -6.35 -12.47
C VAL A 11 -28.32 -6.91 -11.09
N GLY A 12 -27.59 -6.12 -10.32
CA GLY A 12 -27.54 -6.22 -8.86
C GLY A 12 -28.62 -5.32 -8.26
N ALA A 13 -29.08 -5.65 -7.04
CA ALA A 13 -29.96 -4.77 -6.28
C ALA A 13 -29.28 -3.41 -6.09
N GLY A 14 -29.72 -2.41 -6.86
CA GLY A 14 -29.15 -1.08 -6.89
C GLY A 14 -30.10 -0.07 -6.28
N PHE A 15 -29.56 0.92 -5.59
CA PHE A 15 -30.34 1.98 -4.97
C PHE A 15 -29.70 3.35 -5.19
N VAL A 16 -30.51 4.40 -5.03
CA VAL A 16 -30.08 5.80 -5.15
C VAL A 16 -30.38 6.52 -3.85
N VAL A 17 -29.39 7.19 -3.29
CA VAL A 17 -29.54 8.12 -2.17
C VAL A 17 -29.45 9.54 -2.71
N ARG A 18 -30.51 10.32 -2.49
CA ARG A 18 -30.60 11.72 -2.92
C ARG A 18 -30.03 12.68 -1.86
N PRO A 19 -29.77 13.94 -2.23
CA PRO A 19 -29.28 14.98 -1.31
C PRO A 19 -30.12 15.15 -0.03
N ASP A 20 -31.43 15.03 -0.15
CA ASP A 20 -32.40 15.13 0.95
C ASP A 20 -32.44 13.87 1.86
N GLY A 21 -31.60 12.88 1.57
CA GLY A 21 -31.54 11.60 2.29
C GLY A 21 -32.57 10.57 1.85
N THR A 22 -33.41 10.89 0.85
CA THR A 22 -34.38 9.91 0.34
C THR A 22 -33.67 8.78 -0.42
N VAL A 23 -34.11 7.54 -0.16
CA VAL A 23 -33.56 6.33 -0.79
C VAL A 23 -34.58 5.77 -1.76
N VAL A 24 -34.15 5.48 -2.99
CA VAL A 24 -35.00 4.96 -4.08
C VAL A 24 -34.39 3.67 -4.63
N GLY A 25 -35.21 2.63 -4.84
CA GLY A 25 -34.78 1.36 -5.43
C GLY A 25 -34.21 0.35 -4.43
N ASP A 26 -34.08 0.73 -3.15
CA ASP A 26 -33.74 -0.20 -2.06
C ASP A 26 -34.99 -1.01 -1.66
N ASP A 27 -34.81 -2.31 -1.48
CA ASP A 27 -35.84 -3.23 -0.95
C ASP A 27 -35.86 -3.24 0.60
N GLY A 28 -35.09 -2.35 1.21
CA GLY A 28 -34.90 -2.21 2.65
C GLY A 28 -33.67 -2.97 3.17
N ALA A 29 -32.98 -3.73 2.33
CA ALA A 29 -31.77 -4.46 2.72
C ALA A 29 -30.54 -3.53 2.87
N ALA A 30 -30.50 -2.39 2.18
CA ALA A 30 -29.35 -1.50 2.19
C ALA A 30 -29.35 -0.49 3.37
N GLY A 31 -30.37 -0.45 4.22
CA GLY A 31 -30.66 0.64 5.17
C GLY A 31 -29.44 1.32 5.83
N ALA A 32 -28.56 0.56 6.50
CA ALA A 32 -27.38 1.12 7.16
C ALA A 32 -26.34 1.68 6.16
N LEU A 33 -26.13 0.98 5.05
CA LEU A 33 -25.25 1.43 3.97
C LEU A 33 -25.79 2.73 3.35
N ALA A 34 -27.06 2.78 2.99
CA ALA A 34 -27.69 3.95 2.39
C ALA A 34 -27.59 5.19 3.31
N ALA A 35 -27.78 5.01 4.62
CA ALA A 35 -27.62 6.07 5.62
C ALA A 35 -26.17 6.56 5.77
N ALA A 36 -25.18 5.69 5.55
CA ALA A 36 -23.76 6.02 5.69
C ALA A 36 -23.19 6.79 4.48
N LEU A 37 -23.77 6.65 3.28
CA LEU A 37 -23.24 7.24 2.04
C LEU A 37 -23.10 8.77 2.08
N PRO A 38 -24.08 9.57 2.55
CA PRO A 38 -23.94 11.02 2.59
C PRO A 38 -22.79 11.50 3.48
N TYR A 39 -22.58 10.87 4.62
CA TYR A 39 -21.47 11.18 5.50
C TYR A 39 -20.13 10.80 4.85
N THR A 40 -20.05 9.58 4.33
CA THR A 40 -18.88 9.03 3.65
C THR A 40 -18.46 9.88 2.46
N GLY A 41 -19.42 10.27 1.61
CA GLY A 41 -19.17 11.13 0.45
C GLY A 41 -18.66 12.51 0.84
N ARG A 42 -19.18 13.12 1.92
CA ARG A 42 -18.67 14.42 2.41
C ARG A 42 -17.23 14.31 2.89
N LEU A 43 -16.87 13.24 3.60
CA LEU A 43 -15.49 13.00 4.01
C LEU A 43 -14.59 12.81 2.79
N ALA A 44 -14.99 11.94 1.86
CA ALA A 44 -14.23 11.65 0.65
C ALA A 44 -14.03 12.92 -0.21
N ARG A 45 -15.05 13.76 -0.38
CA ARG A 45 -14.92 15.04 -1.09
C ARG A 45 -13.87 15.95 -0.47
N ARG A 46 -13.88 16.10 0.86
CA ARG A 46 -12.86 16.89 1.57
C ARG A 46 -11.46 16.29 1.43
N MET A 47 -11.34 14.98 1.29
CA MET A 47 -10.05 14.37 0.97
C MET A 47 -9.56 14.77 -0.41
N GLY A 48 -10.44 14.80 -1.42
CA GLY A 48 -10.09 15.24 -2.79
C GLY A 48 -9.55 16.67 -2.83
N GLU A 49 -10.06 17.56 -1.97
CA GLU A 49 -9.51 18.91 -1.78
C GLU A 49 -8.09 18.89 -1.18
N LEU A 50 -7.82 18.03 -0.21
CA LEU A 50 -6.52 17.92 0.46
C LEU A 50 -5.43 17.31 -0.43
N VAL A 51 -5.80 16.40 -1.33
CA VAL A 51 -4.87 15.74 -2.26
C VAL A 51 -4.91 16.35 -3.66
N GLU A 52 -5.60 17.49 -3.81
CA GLU A 52 -5.78 18.21 -5.08
C GLU A 52 -6.30 17.34 -6.25
N ALA A 53 -6.99 16.23 -5.95
CA ALA A 53 -7.42 15.26 -6.96
C ALA A 53 -8.76 15.61 -7.65
N GLY A 54 -9.38 16.72 -7.27
CA GLY A 54 -10.65 17.20 -7.81
C GLY A 54 -11.88 16.59 -7.15
N ASP A 55 -13.02 16.61 -7.85
CA ASP A 55 -14.28 16.11 -7.32
C ASP A 55 -14.34 14.58 -7.26
N LEU A 56 -14.94 14.04 -6.19
CA LEU A 56 -15.21 12.60 -6.09
C LEU A 56 -16.24 12.17 -7.13
N ARG A 57 -15.90 11.15 -7.95
CA ARG A 57 -16.75 10.61 -9.02
C ARG A 57 -17.27 9.21 -8.70
N LEU A 58 -16.47 8.38 -8.06
CA LEU A 58 -16.83 7.00 -7.75
C LEU A 58 -16.23 6.57 -6.41
N MET A 59 -17.00 5.81 -5.63
CA MET A 59 -16.50 5.08 -4.46
C MET A 59 -16.66 3.58 -4.72
N GLU A 60 -15.62 2.81 -4.47
CA GLU A 60 -15.63 1.36 -4.61
C GLU A 60 -15.15 0.74 -3.31
N ALA A 61 -15.89 -0.20 -2.74
CA ALA A 61 -15.40 -1.02 -1.65
C ALA A 61 -15.25 -2.47 -2.15
N PHE A 62 -14.06 -3.02 -1.93
CA PHE A 62 -13.68 -4.37 -2.31
C PHE A 62 -13.64 -5.22 -1.04
N GLY A 63 -14.49 -6.24 -0.96
CA GLY A 63 -14.48 -7.21 0.12
C GLY A 63 -14.97 -8.56 -0.38
N ARG A 64 -15.86 -9.21 0.37
CA ARG A 64 -16.64 -10.37 -0.13
C ARG A 64 -17.63 -9.98 -1.23
N ARG A 65 -18.02 -8.70 -1.25
CA ARG A 65 -18.86 -8.08 -2.27
C ARG A 65 -18.14 -6.84 -2.75
N ARG A 66 -18.38 -6.45 -4.00
CA ARG A 66 -18.01 -5.16 -4.53
C ARG A 66 -19.18 -4.22 -4.37
N LEU A 67 -18.99 -3.16 -3.60
CA LEU A 67 -19.88 -2.02 -3.60
C LEU A 67 -19.32 -1.00 -4.59
N SER A 68 -20.13 -0.58 -5.55
CA SER A 68 -19.80 0.51 -6.48
C SER A 68 -20.80 1.64 -6.30
N VAL A 69 -20.34 2.85 -6.03
CA VAL A 69 -21.18 4.03 -5.79
C VAL A 69 -20.76 5.17 -6.69
N GLY A 70 -21.54 5.43 -7.74
CA GLY A 70 -21.38 6.63 -8.56
C GLY A 70 -21.85 7.87 -7.79
N VAL A 71 -21.05 8.94 -7.84
CA VAL A 71 -21.32 10.18 -7.09
C VAL A 71 -21.51 11.35 -8.04
N THR A 72 -22.56 12.13 -7.82
CA THR A 72 -22.81 13.39 -8.54
C THR A 72 -23.06 14.50 -7.53
N TRP A 73 -22.41 15.64 -7.72
CA TRP A 73 -22.49 16.78 -6.81
C TRP A 73 -23.36 17.87 -7.38
N THR A 74 -24.19 18.49 -6.53
CA THR A 74 -24.83 19.77 -6.84
C THR A 74 -23.82 20.92 -6.69
N PRO A 75 -24.09 22.10 -7.30
CA PRO A 75 -23.25 23.29 -7.06
C PRO A 75 -23.19 23.72 -5.59
N ALA A 76 -24.24 23.42 -4.80
CA ALA A 76 -24.28 23.64 -3.36
C ALA A 76 -23.44 22.61 -2.57
N GLY A 77 -22.91 21.60 -3.24
CA GLY A 77 -22.03 20.60 -2.64
C GLY A 77 -22.72 19.39 -2.04
N GLU A 78 -23.97 19.15 -2.41
CA GLU A 78 -24.75 18.02 -1.95
C GLU A 78 -24.61 16.84 -2.92
N GLY A 79 -24.42 15.63 -2.39
CA GLY A 79 -24.16 14.44 -3.19
C GLY A 79 -25.42 13.62 -3.49
N THR A 80 -25.54 13.15 -4.72
CA THR A 80 -26.41 12.03 -5.10
C THR A 80 -25.55 10.79 -5.29
N TYR A 81 -25.97 9.67 -4.71
CA TYR A 81 -25.19 8.43 -4.66
C TYR A 81 -25.97 7.30 -5.34
N ARG A 82 -25.45 6.75 -6.43
CA ARG A 82 -26.03 5.58 -7.11
C ARG A 82 -25.19 4.36 -6.78
N ALA A 83 -25.71 3.50 -5.91
CA ALA A 83 -25.02 2.32 -5.42
C ALA A 83 -25.49 1.06 -6.14
N SER A 84 -24.55 0.16 -6.42
CA SER A 84 -24.81 -1.22 -6.80
C SER A 84 -23.88 -2.15 -6.01
N VAL A 85 -24.40 -3.31 -5.64
CA VAL A 85 -23.63 -4.34 -4.94
C VAL A 85 -23.57 -5.58 -5.81
N THR A 86 -22.36 -6.02 -6.14
CA THR A 86 -22.12 -7.25 -6.88
C THR A 86 -21.33 -8.24 -6.01
N PRO A 87 -21.62 -9.55 -6.09
CA PRO A 87 -20.76 -10.54 -5.47
C PRO A 87 -19.38 -10.52 -6.13
N LEU A 88 -18.33 -10.69 -5.32
CA LEU A 88 -16.99 -10.95 -5.82
C LEU A 88 -16.69 -12.44 -5.70
N GLU A 89 -15.86 -12.96 -6.59
CA GLU A 89 -15.35 -14.33 -6.46
C GLU A 89 -14.57 -14.46 -5.15
N GLU A 90 -14.77 -15.58 -4.46
CA GLU A 90 -14.05 -15.87 -3.23
C GLU A 90 -12.56 -16.03 -3.55
N ARG A 91 -11.72 -15.23 -2.88
CA ARG A 91 -10.28 -15.26 -3.07
C ARG A 91 -9.59 -15.91 -1.87
N VAL A 92 -8.53 -16.65 -2.15
CA VAL A 92 -7.66 -17.21 -1.10
C VAL A 92 -6.69 -16.12 -0.66
N VAL A 93 -6.85 -15.63 0.57
CA VAL A 93 -5.89 -14.70 1.19
C VAL A 93 -4.64 -15.50 1.59
N PRO A 94 -3.45 -15.19 1.07
CA PRO A 94 -2.26 -15.95 1.41
C PRO A 94 -1.90 -15.74 2.89
N SER A 95 -1.62 -16.83 3.61
CA SER A 95 -1.03 -16.76 4.94
C SER A 95 0.48 -16.64 4.80
N PHE A 96 1.05 -15.50 5.17
CA PHE A 96 2.49 -15.32 5.20
C PHE A 96 3.03 -15.65 6.60
N MET A 97 4.09 -16.44 6.66
CA MET A 97 4.87 -16.62 7.89
C MET A 97 6.03 -15.62 7.83
N VAL A 98 5.96 -14.56 8.64
CA VAL A 98 7.09 -13.63 8.77
C VAL A 98 8.24 -14.40 9.44
N VAL A 99 9.35 -14.58 8.72
CA VAL A 99 10.52 -15.30 9.22
C VAL A 99 11.42 -14.33 9.98
N GLY A 100 11.37 -14.38 11.31
CA GLY A 100 12.26 -13.63 12.21
C GLY A 100 11.57 -12.53 13.01
N ALA A 101 12.19 -12.12 14.12
CA ALA A 101 11.77 -10.94 14.89
C ALA A 101 12.20 -9.68 14.12
N VAL A 102 11.37 -9.25 13.17
CA VAL A 102 11.60 -8.01 12.43
C VAL A 102 11.14 -6.84 13.30
N ASP A 103 11.93 -5.77 13.33
CA ASP A 103 11.50 -4.50 13.92
C ASP A 103 10.23 -3.99 13.22
N THR A 104 9.20 -3.61 13.99
CA THR A 104 7.92 -3.15 13.45
C THR A 104 8.09 -1.99 12.46
N THR A 105 9.02 -1.07 12.74
CA THR A 105 9.29 0.07 11.84
C THR A 105 9.82 -0.40 10.49
N ALA A 106 10.76 -1.35 10.50
CA ALA A 106 11.29 -1.96 9.28
C ALA A 106 10.22 -2.72 8.50
N ALA A 107 9.33 -3.46 9.17
CA ALA A 107 8.22 -4.16 8.53
C ALA A 107 7.22 -3.19 7.86
N VAL A 108 6.89 -2.08 8.52
CA VAL A 108 6.02 -1.03 7.96
C VAL A 108 6.67 -0.39 6.73
N ASN A 109 7.94 0.01 6.83
CA ASN A 109 8.66 0.61 5.70
C ASN A 109 8.79 -0.36 4.52
N HIS A 110 9.01 -1.65 4.78
CA HIS A 110 9.00 -2.69 3.76
C HIS A 110 7.63 -2.76 3.06
N CYS A 111 6.53 -2.75 3.81
CA CYS A 111 5.18 -2.76 3.25
C CYS A 111 4.89 -1.53 2.40
N LEU A 112 5.32 -0.34 2.84
CA LEU A 112 5.19 0.90 2.06
C LEU A 112 6.00 0.84 0.77
N ALA A 113 7.25 0.37 0.81
CA ALA A 113 8.06 0.19 -0.39
C ALA A 113 7.41 -0.75 -1.41
N ARG A 114 6.69 -1.77 -0.94
CA ARG A 114 6.00 -2.72 -1.82
C ARG A 114 4.74 -2.14 -2.46
N ILE A 115 3.90 -1.42 -1.74
CA ILE A 115 2.75 -0.75 -2.36
C ILE A 115 3.17 0.36 -3.31
N MET A 116 4.29 1.04 -3.03
CA MET A 116 4.88 2.03 -3.95
C MET A 116 5.41 1.40 -5.24
N ALA A 117 5.66 0.09 -5.27
CA ALA A 117 6.06 -0.63 -6.47
C ALA A 117 4.86 -1.04 -7.35
N VAL A 118 3.63 -0.80 -6.91
CA VAL A 118 2.43 -0.99 -7.76
C VAL A 118 2.34 0.19 -8.74
N ASP A 119 2.15 -0.13 -10.02
CA ASP A 119 2.14 0.89 -11.07
C ASP A 119 1.06 1.95 -10.81
N GLY A 120 1.48 3.21 -10.91
CA GLY A 120 0.61 4.37 -10.74
C GLY A 120 0.40 4.84 -9.29
N VAL A 121 0.97 4.16 -8.27
CA VAL A 121 0.97 4.66 -6.88
C VAL A 121 1.97 5.81 -6.74
N GLN A 122 1.50 6.97 -6.26
CA GLN A 122 2.29 8.19 -6.12
C GLN A 122 2.85 8.37 -4.71
N TRP A 123 2.03 8.04 -3.70
CA TRP A 123 2.44 8.00 -2.31
C TRP A 123 1.62 7.00 -1.52
N SER A 124 2.16 6.58 -0.38
CA SER A 124 1.50 5.72 0.59
C SER A 124 1.87 6.09 2.02
N SER A 125 0.98 5.79 2.97
CA SER A 125 1.18 6.07 4.39
C SER A 125 0.44 5.08 5.27
N VAL A 126 0.97 4.85 6.48
CA VAL A 126 0.26 4.13 7.54
C VAL A 126 -0.15 5.10 8.63
N VAL A 127 -1.45 5.13 8.90
CA VAL A 127 -2.07 6.01 9.89
C VAL A 127 -2.67 5.17 11.01
N THR A 128 -2.32 5.52 12.23
CA THR A 128 -2.76 4.79 13.41
C THR A 128 -4.19 5.14 13.82
N ALA A 129 -4.83 4.26 14.59
CA ALA A 129 -6.15 4.53 15.17
C ALA A 129 -6.21 5.83 16.01
N GLY A 130 -5.07 6.25 16.56
CA GLY A 130 -4.89 7.50 17.30
C GLY A 130 -4.51 8.70 16.41
N SER A 131 -4.78 8.63 15.11
CA SER A 131 -4.62 9.74 14.16
C SER A 131 -3.19 10.18 13.85
N ARG A 132 -2.19 9.35 14.19
CA ARG A 132 -0.78 9.63 13.94
C ARG A 132 -0.27 8.89 12.72
N VAL A 133 0.50 9.56 11.86
CA VAL A 133 1.22 8.96 10.73
C VAL A 133 2.52 8.36 11.25
N ILE A 134 2.67 7.05 11.13
CA ILE A 134 3.87 6.33 11.64
C ILE A 134 4.92 6.07 10.56
N ALA A 135 4.51 6.12 9.30
CA ALA A 135 5.38 6.00 8.16
C ALA A 135 4.66 6.53 6.91
N ALA A 136 5.44 7.10 5.98
CA ALA A 136 4.98 7.53 4.68
C ALA A 136 6.10 7.35 3.64
N MET A 137 5.72 7.17 2.37
CA MET A 137 6.63 7.06 1.24
C MET A 137 5.99 7.73 0.01
N GLY A 138 6.76 8.52 -0.73
CA GLY A 138 6.28 9.33 -1.86
C GLY A 138 7.01 10.67 -1.94
N GLU A 139 6.59 11.54 -2.86
CA GLU A 139 7.13 12.90 -2.97
C GLU A 139 6.66 13.79 -1.81
N ARG A 140 7.59 14.50 -1.16
CA ARG A 140 7.34 15.27 0.09
C ARG A 140 6.23 16.31 -0.03
N GLN A 141 6.09 16.95 -1.19
CA GLN A 141 5.08 17.97 -1.45
C GLN A 141 3.65 17.45 -1.24
N ASP A 142 3.42 16.14 -1.39
CA ASP A 142 2.12 15.52 -1.24
C ASP A 142 1.80 15.08 0.21
N LEU A 143 2.73 15.26 1.16
CA LEU A 143 2.69 14.59 2.46
C LEU A 143 2.17 15.47 3.63
N HIS A 144 1.88 16.76 3.40
CA HIS A 144 1.47 17.67 4.48
C HIS A 144 0.08 17.36 5.08
N HIS A 145 -0.80 16.70 4.32
CA HIS A 145 -2.18 16.42 4.76
C HIS A 145 -2.43 14.95 5.14
N LEU A 146 -1.38 14.12 5.22
CA LEU A 146 -1.52 12.67 5.43
C LEU A 146 -2.32 12.29 6.68
N ALA A 147 -2.08 12.98 7.80
CA ALA A 147 -2.82 12.71 9.03
C ALA A 147 -4.33 12.95 8.84
N GLU A 148 -4.68 14.04 8.16
CA GLU A 148 -6.07 14.43 7.91
C GLU A 148 -6.75 13.52 6.87
N VAL A 149 -6.02 13.13 5.82
CA VAL A 149 -6.48 12.17 4.82
C VAL A 149 -6.68 10.80 5.46
N GLY A 150 -5.73 10.33 6.26
CA GLY A 150 -5.81 9.06 6.98
C GLY A 150 -6.94 9.00 8.00
N ASN A 151 -7.17 10.09 8.74
CA ASN A 151 -8.30 10.18 9.67
C ASN A 151 -9.65 10.07 8.97
N ARG A 152 -9.80 10.76 7.84
CA ARG A 152 -11.03 10.65 7.04
C ARG A 152 -11.18 9.25 6.46
N MET A 153 -10.11 8.65 5.96
CA MET A 153 -10.13 7.28 5.46
C MET A 153 -10.52 6.29 6.57
N LEU A 154 -9.97 6.41 7.78
CA LEU A 154 -10.37 5.58 8.93
C LEU A 154 -11.85 5.73 9.27
N ALA A 155 -12.38 6.96 9.25
CA ALA A 155 -13.80 7.21 9.52
C ALA A 155 -14.71 6.61 8.43
N ILE A 156 -14.26 6.65 7.17
CA ILE A 156 -14.94 6.04 6.03
C ILE A 156 -14.91 4.51 6.11
N LEU A 157 -13.75 3.91 6.40
CA LEU A 157 -13.63 2.46 6.55
C LEU A 157 -14.56 1.96 7.65
N ARG A 158 -14.57 2.64 8.80
CA ARG A 158 -15.46 2.33 9.94
C ARG A 158 -16.94 2.51 9.63
N SER A 159 -17.33 3.48 8.79
CA SER A 159 -18.75 3.68 8.45
C SER A 159 -19.30 2.59 7.53
N LEU A 160 -18.44 1.85 6.83
CA LEU A 160 -18.80 0.81 5.86
C LEU A 160 -18.46 -0.63 6.33
N GLU A 161 -17.75 -0.76 7.46
CA GLU A 161 -16.91 -1.93 7.80
C GLU A 161 -17.67 -3.24 8.02
N ASP A 162 -18.96 -3.23 8.32
CA ASP A 162 -19.65 -4.47 8.70
C ASP A 162 -20.05 -5.39 7.52
N GLN A 163 -20.03 -4.91 6.26
CA GLN A 163 -20.49 -5.74 5.12
C GLN A 163 -19.69 -5.59 3.81
N HIS A 164 -18.95 -4.50 3.60
CA HIS A 164 -18.47 -4.13 2.25
C HIS A 164 -16.96 -3.86 2.12
N ALA A 165 -16.24 -3.51 3.19
CA ALA A 165 -14.86 -3.04 3.11
C ALA A 165 -13.81 -4.02 3.68
N THR A 166 -14.04 -5.33 3.60
CA THR A 166 -13.10 -6.32 4.15
C THR A 166 -11.76 -6.39 3.41
N GLY A 167 -11.64 -5.83 2.20
CA GLY A 167 -10.41 -5.73 1.40
C GLY A 167 -9.85 -4.32 1.41
N PHE A 168 -10.37 -3.42 0.58
CA PHE A 168 -10.01 -2.00 0.60
C PHE A 168 -11.13 -1.15 0.04
N MET A 169 -11.00 0.16 0.18
CA MET A 169 -11.83 1.15 -0.46
C MET A 169 -11.02 1.98 -1.45
N ARG A 170 -11.60 2.28 -2.61
CA ARG A 170 -11.07 3.23 -3.58
C ARG A 170 -12.04 4.38 -3.76
N LEU A 171 -11.52 5.59 -3.61
CA LEU A 171 -12.20 6.84 -3.85
C LEU A 171 -11.64 7.43 -5.14
N ARG A 172 -12.33 7.28 -6.27
CA ARG A 172 -11.90 7.87 -7.55
C ARG A 172 -12.37 9.31 -7.64
N PHE A 173 -11.40 10.20 -7.79
CA PHE A 173 -11.57 11.60 -8.09
C PHE A 173 -11.30 11.84 -9.59
N GLU A 174 -11.32 13.10 -10.01
CA GLU A 174 -11.08 13.47 -11.41
C GLU A 174 -9.64 13.21 -11.86
N GLN A 175 -8.67 13.41 -10.97
CA GLN A 175 -7.24 13.38 -11.31
C GLN A 175 -6.49 12.19 -10.68
N GLY A 176 -7.17 11.34 -9.93
CA GLY A 176 -6.56 10.19 -9.27
C GLY A 176 -7.52 9.48 -8.35
N ALA A 177 -7.00 8.54 -7.57
CA ALA A 177 -7.77 7.74 -6.64
C ALA A 177 -7.06 7.59 -5.30
N VAL A 178 -7.77 7.88 -4.21
CA VAL A 178 -7.29 7.55 -2.87
C VAL A 178 -7.77 6.16 -2.51
N ILE A 179 -6.81 5.29 -2.20
CA ILE A 179 -7.02 3.91 -1.78
C ILE A 179 -6.82 3.85 -0.27
N GLY A 180 -7.67 3.11 0.43
CA GLY A 180 -7.53 2.90 1.86
C GLY A 180 -7.91 1.50 2.28
N ALA A 181 -7.13 0.91 3.18
CA ALA A 181 -7.37 -0.42 3.69
C ALA A 181 -7.14 -0.47 5.20
N SER A 182 -8.05 -1.12 5.93
CA SER A 182 -7.86 -1.38 7.36
C SER A 182 -6.71 -2.37 7.56
N ILE A 183 -5.79 -2.07 8.49
CA ILE A 183 -4.75 -2.98 8.98
C ILE A 183 -4.94 -3.08 10.49
N GLY A 184 -5.66 -4.12 10.93
CA GLY A 184 -6.19 -4.18 12.29
C GLY A 184 -7.08 -2.96 12.55
N ARG A 185 -6.71 -2.13 13.54
CA ARG A 185 -7.40 -0.86 13.87
C ARG A 185 -6.85 0.38 13.15
N HIS A 186 -5.77 0.20 12.38
CA HIS A 186 -5.02 1.23 11.68
C HIS A 186 -5.44 1.26 10.20
N ALA A 187 -4.94 2.22 9.43
CA ALA A 187 -5.20 2.30 7.99
C ALA A 187 -3.90 2.43 7.20
N LEU A 188 -3.82 1.69 6.10
CA LEU A 188 -2.95 2.02 4.97
C LEU A 188 -3.71 2.92 4.03
N VAL A 189 -3.10 4.01 3.59
CA VAL A 189 -3.68 4.95 2.64
C VAL A 189 -2.67 5.22 1.54
N ALA A 190 -3.12 5.22 0.29
CA ALA A 190 -2.28 5.53 -0.87
C ALA A 190 -3.03 6.40 -1.86
N LEU A 191 -2.31 7.23 -2.61
CA LEU A 191 -2.82 7.91 -3.80
C LEU A 191 -2.27 7.22 -5.04
N ALA A 192 -3.15 6.94 -6.00
CA ALA A 192 -2.76 6.33 -7.27
C ALA A 192 -3.50 6.96 -8.45
N THR A 193 -2.85 7.08 -9.59
CA THR A 193 -3.47 7.60 -10.82
C THR A 193 -4.16 6.51 -11.63
N ASN A 194 -3.52 5.34 -11.76
CA ASN A 194 -4.05 4.22 -12.55
C ASN A 194 -3.52 2.87 -12.06
N ALA A 195 -3.85 2.48 -10.82
CA ALA A 195 -3.46 1.20 -10.25
C ALA A 195 -4.55 0.13 -10.44
N GLU A 196 -4.15 -1.05 -10.94
CA GLU A 196 -5.05 -2.16 -11.25
C GLU A 196 -5.67 -2.78 -9.99
N ASP A 197 -6.96 -3.12 -10.05
CA ASP A 197 -7.71 -3.71 -8.94
C ASP A 197 -7.06 -5.01 -8.43
N GLY A 198 -6.65 -5.90 -9.34
CA GLY A 198 -6.08 -7.21 -9.00
C GLY A 198 -4.75 -7.09 -8.25
N GLU A 199 -3.86 -6.23 -8.72
CA GLU A 199 -2.56 -5.98 -8.09
C GLU A 199 -2.73 -5.35 -6.70
N LEU A 200 -3.60 -4.35 -6.57
CA LEU A 200 -3.88 -3.71 -5.30
C LEU A 200 -4.51 -4.66 -4.30
N VAL A 201 -5.47 -5.49 -4.72
CA VAL A 201 -6.06 -6.53 -3.86
C VAL A 201 -4.97 -7.44 -3.32
N SER A 202 -4.13 -7.98 -4.20
CA SER A 202 -3.08 -8.93 -3.82
C SER A 202 -2.07 -8.28 -2.88
N MET A 203 -1.63 -7.06 -3.19
CA MET A 203 -0.65 -6.33 -2.41
C MET A 203 -1.17 -5.97 -1.02
N ILE A 204 -2.42 -5.50 -0.91
CA ILE A 204 -3.02 -5.13 0.37
C ILE A 204 -3.24 -6.36 1.27
N ASP A 205 -3.67 -7.48 0.71
CA ASP A 205 -3.82 -8.73 1.44
C ASP A 205 -2.46 -9.24 1.98
N GLU A 206 -1.41 -9.11 1.18
CA GLU A 206 -0.04 -9.43 1.62
C GLU A 206 0.46 -8.50 2.73
N ILE A 207 0.30 -7.19 2.58
CA ILE A 207 0.68 -6.21 3.60
C ILE A 207 -0.02 -6.50 4.93
N ARG A 208 -1.32 -6.82 4.88
CA ARG A 208 -2.09 -7.20 6.07
C ARG A 208 -1.55 -8.44 6.74
N ALA A 209 -1.19 -9.46 5.96
CA ALA A 209 -0.62 -10.68 6.49
C ALA A 209 0.75 -10.45 7.13
N ILE A 210 1.60 -9.63 6.52
CA ILE A 210 2.92 -9.25 7.10
C ILE A 210 2.73 -8.49 8.42
N LEU A 211 1.79 -7.55 8.46
CA LEU A 211 1.58 -6.67 9.61
C LEU A 211 0.63 -7.23 10.68
N ALA A 212 0.03 -8.41 10.47
CA ALA A 212 -0.97 -8.99 11.38
C ALA A 212 -0.44 -9.19 12.82
N ASP A 213 0.83 -9.59 12.94
CA ASP A 213 1.47 -9.88 14.24
C ASP A 213 2.25 -8.68 14.83
N HIS A 214 2.19 -7.51 14.17
CA HIS A 214 2.94 -6.33 14.58
C HIS A 214 2.05 -5.33 15.35
N ASP A 215 2.53 -4.84 16.50
CA ASP A 215 1.86 -3.75 17.22
C ASP A 215 2.22 -2.39 16.59
N LEU A 216 1.40 -1.92 15.65
CA LEU A 216 1.61 -0.63 15.00
C LEU A 216 1.49 0.57 15.96
N ALA A 217 0.89 0.41 17.15
CA ALA A 217 0.83 1.49 18.13
C ALA A 217 2.15 1.67 18.90
N SER A 218 3.03 0.66 18.92
CA SER A 218 4.31 0.74 19.60
C SER A 218 5.38 1.50 18.80
N VAL A 219 5.13 1.80 17.52
CA VAL A 219 6.05 2.55 16.66
C VAL A 219 6.16 3.98 17.16
N THR A 220 7.28 4.36 17.79
CA THR A 220 7.44 5.69 18.41
C THR A 220 7.80 6.79 17.41
N THR A 221 8.33 6.44 16.24
CA THR A 221 8.61 7.38 15.16
C THR A 221 7.31 7.98 14.65
N GLU A 222 7.21 9.30 14.71
CA GLU A 222 6.18 10.08 14.03
C GLU A 222 6.79 10.58 12.73
N PHE A 223 6.04 10.44 11.63
CA PHE A 223 6.46 10.98 10.35
C PHE A 223 6.38 12.51 10.41
N ASP A 224 7.51 13.17 10.20
CA ASP A 224 7.60 14.63 10.11
C ASP A 224 7.77 15.01 8.62
N PRO A 225 6.75 15.61 7.97
CA PRO A 225 6.87 16.05 6.58
C PRO A 225 7.91 17.17 6.38
N ASP A 226 8.23 17.92 7.45
CA ASP A 226 9.14 19.07 7.42
C ASP A 226 10.57 18.70 7.82
N ALA A 227 10.81 17.45 8.27
CA ALA A 227 12.15 16.98 8.57
C ALA A 227 13.00 16.97 7.30
N ALA A 228 14.11 17.72 7.29
CA ALA A 228 15.09 17.67 6.20
C ALA A 228 15.46 16.20 5.92
N ASP A 229 15.64 15.84 4.64
CA ASP A 229 16.14 14.51 4.27
C ASP A 229 17.49 14.33 4.98
N ALA A 230 17.47 13.64 6.11
CA ALA A 230 18.57 12.78 6.45
C ALA A 230 18.47 11.63 5.45
N THR A 231 18.82 11.91 4.18
CA THR A 231 19.43 10.90 3.35
C THR A 231 20.50 10.32 4.26
N PRO A 232 20.44 9.04 4.66
CA PRO A 232 21.62 8.45 5.25
C PRO A 232 22.69 8.69 4.20
N GLU A 233 23.65 9.59 4.50
CA GLU A 233 24.89 9.62 3.75
C GLU A 233 25.29 8.15 3.67
N PRO A 234 25.57 7.59 2.48
CA PRO A 234 26.10 6.25 2.44
C PRO A 234 27.29 6.29 3.40
N GLU A 235 27.19 5.56 4.51
CA GLU A 235 28.33 5.39 5.41
C GLU A 235 29.47 5.07 4.47
N ALA A 236 30.46 5.96 4.42
CA ALA A 236 31.60 5.78 3.55
C ALA A 236 32.06 4.36 3.82
N VAL A 237 31.90 3.49 2.83
CA VAL A 237 32.27 2.08 2.95
C VAL A 237 33.70 2.13 3.41
N ALA A 238 33.93 1.81 4.69
CA ALA A 238 35.28 1.71 5.20
C ALA A 238 35.96 0.75 4.24
N GLU A 239 37.03 1.21 3.58
CA GLU A 239 37.83 0.37 2.71
C GLU A 239 38.02 -0.96 3.46
N PRO A 240 37.69 -2.10 2.85
CA PRO A 240 37.81 -3.37 3.55
C PRO A 240 39.26 -3.48 4.03
N GLU A 241 39.45 -3.49 5.35
CA GLU A 241 40.75 -3.81 5.94
C GLU A 241 41.21 -5.10 5.27
N GLU A 242 42.38 -5.04 4.66
CA GLU A 242 43.00 -6.15 3.94
C GLU A 242 43.16 -7.31 4.93
N VAL A 243 42.18 -8.21 4.95
CA VAL A 243 42.19 -9.39 5.81
C VAL A 243 43.39 -10.21 5.37
N ALA A 244 44.42 -10.22 6.21
CA ALA A 244 45.59 -11.05 6.00
C ALA A 244 45.13 -12.50 5.72
N PRO A 245 45.59 -13.13 4.62
CA PRO A 245 45.11 -14.45 4.26
C PRO A 245 45.40 -15.44 5.40
N PRO A 246 44.46 -16.34 5.73
CA PRO A 246 44.67 -17.30 6.79
C PRO A 246 45.88 -18.19 6.45
N PRO A 247 46.70 -18.57 7.44
CA PRO A 247 47.88 -19.40 7.19
C PRO A 247 47.45 -20.74 6.57
N LEU A 248 48.06 -21.07 5.43
CA LEU A 248 47.86 -22.32 4.72
C LEU A 248 48.28 -23.51 5.61
N VAL A 249 47.31 -24.09 6.33
CA VAL A 249 47.47 -25.36 7.04
C VAL A 249 47.33 -26.49 6.03
N GLY A 250 48.33 -27.38 6.03
CA GLY A 250 48.63 -28.32 4.98
C GLY A 250 47.55 -29.37 4.69
N ALA A 251 47.41 -29.68 3.40
CA ALA A 251 46.96 -30.96 2.91
C ALA A 251 47.67 -31.26 1.58
N ARG A 252 48.69 -32.12 1.61
CA ARG A 252 49.21 -32.79 0.42
C ARG A 252 49.47 -34.26 0.73
N PHE A 253 48.43 -35.07 0.55
CA PHE A 253 48.56 -36.50 0.34
C PHE A 253 48.75 -36.78 -1.16
N GLY A 254 49.88 -37.44 -1.48
CA GLY A 254 49.98 -38.54 -2.45
C GLY A 254 49.86 -38.24 -3.95
N GLY A 255 50.97 -38.44 -4.69
CA GLY A 255 50.90 -38.67 -6.14
C GLY A 255 52.23 -38.54 -6.89
N GLN A 256 53.01 -39.63 -6.93
CA GLN A 256 54.14 -39.91 -7.84
C GLN A 256 53.85 -39.52 -9.32
N ARG A 257 54.80 -39.20 -10.22
CA ARG A 257 56.06 -39.91 -10.50
C ARG A 257 56.94 -39.13 -11.51
N ALA A 258 58.26 -39.27 -11.33
CA ALA A 258 59.33 -39.44 -12.33
C ALA A 258 59.56 -38.38 -13.43
N GLY A 259 60.80 -37.86 -13.46
CA GLY A 259 61.34 -37.37 -14.72
C GLY A 259 62.66 -36.60 -14.64
N ARG A 260 63.77 -37.34 -14.58
CA ARG A 260 65.05 -37.01 -15.26
C ARG A 260 65.95 -35.91 -14.67
N THR A 261 66.97 -36.35 -13.94
CA THR A 261 68.27 -35.67 -13.84
C THR A 261 69.07 -35.83 -15.13
N PRO A 262 69.89 -34.85 -15.51
CA PRO A 262 71.29 -35.19 -15.75
C PRO A 262 72.28 -34.22 -15.10
N ARG A 263 73.50 -34.74 -15.01
CA ARG A 263 74.63 -34.32 -14.17
C ARG A 263 75.56 -33.32 -14.86
N ARG A 264 76.32 -32.63 -14.00
CA ARG A 264 77.71 -32.13 -14.14
C ARG A 264 77.99 -30.98 -15.13
N SER A 265 78.56 -29.91 -14.60
CA SER A 265 79.93 -29.50 -14.94
C SER A 265 80.52 -28.57 -13.87
N ARG A 266 81.72 -28.91 -13.39
CA ARG A 266 82.59 -28.10 -12.50
C ARG A 266 83.27 -27.01 -13.32
N PHE A 267 83.41 -25.81 -12.76
CA PHE A 267 84.57 -24.90 -12.86
C PHE A 267 84.35 -23.85 -11.75
N GLY A 268 85.25 -23.49 -10.84
CA GLY A 268 86.71 -23.44 -10.90
C GLY A 268 87.11 -22.02 -10.48
N ARG A 269 87.68 -21.87 -9.28
CA ARG A 269 88.07 -20.62 -8.61
C ARG A 269 89.46 -20.16 -9.06
N ARG A 270 89.70 -18.84 -8.95
CA ARG A 270 90.98 -18.09 -8.88
C ARG A 270 91.68 -17.71 -10.19
N SER A 271 91.76 -16.39 -10.40
CA SER A 271 92.93 -15.58 -10.07
C SER A 271 92.46 -14.29 -9.43
#